data_AF-A0A0C2GWA5-F1
#
_entry.id   AF-A0A0C2GWA5-F1
#
_cell.length_a   1.000
_cell.length_b   1.000
_cell.length_c   1.000
_cell.angle_alpha   90.00
_cell.angle_beta   90.00
_cell.angle_gamma   90.00
#
_symmetry.space_group_name_H-M   'P 1'
#
loop_
_entity.id
_entity.type
_entity.pdbx_description
1 polymer ?
#
loop_
_entity_poly.entity_id
_entity_poly.type
_entity_poly.pdbx_seq_one_letter_code
_entity_poly.pdbx_strand_id
1 'polypeptide(L)'
;MSIIIDANGTPKTCLGCDYSLNIFCFLNKLHNILNTTQISADPAETDIIRHFAPASWFCNFPQDLTKYYVVMYYHGAEALLSQQLDDYFATAGVGQDKRDHIYAKITEVNVTSSEMRATVEQQVRISERLSKMLVRIYYYDYVLFGFNLPRFM
;
A
#
# COMPACT_ATOMS: atom_id res chain seq x y z
N MET A 1 10.49 16.04 -0.79
CA MET A 1 9.58 16.25 -1.93
C MET A 1 9.96 15.25 -2.98
N SER A 2 9.40 14.04 -2.94
CA SER A 2 9.73 13.00 -3.93
C SER A 2 8.66 13.04 -5.00
N ILE A 3 8.94 13.77 -6.08
CA ILE A 3 8.18 13.66 -7.32
C ILE A 3 8.38 12.22 -7.78
N ILE A 4 7.30 11.46 -7.94
CA ILE A 4 7.40 10.17 -8.63
C ILE A 4 7.57 10.56 -10.09
N ILE A 5 8.77 10.37 -10.63
CA ILE A 5 9.10 10.73 -11.99
C ILE A 5 8.89 9.48 -12.85
N ASP A 6 8.27 9.60 -14.02
CA ASP A 6 8.21 8.50 -14.99
C ASP A 6 9.57 8.28 -15.69
N ALA A 7 9.65 7.26 -16.55
CA ALA A 7 10.86 6.94 -17.29
C ALA A 7 11.35 8.07 -18.23
N ASN A 8 10.52 9.09 -18.48
CA ASN A 8 10.80 10.22 -19.38
C ASN A 8 11.08 11.52 -18.62
N GLY A 9 11.20 11.50 -17.29
CA GLY A 9 11.48 12.71 -16.53
C GLY A 9 10.24 13.55 -16.21
N THR A 10 9.03 13.06 -16.50
CA THR A 10 7.79 13.81 -16.23
C THR A 10 7.23 13.46 -14.85
N PRO A 11 6.71 14.45 -14.08
CA PRO A 11 6.01 14.17 -12.84
C PRO A 11 4.82 13.25 -13.11
N LYS A 12 4.80 12.06 -12.51
CA LYS A 12 3.59 11.24 -12.45
C LYS A 12 2.58 12.02 -11.63
N THR A 13 1.54 12.50 -12.31
CA THR A 13 0.48 13.25 -11.64
C THR A 13 -0.29 12.31 -10.73
N CYS A 14 -0.69 12.76 -9.53
CA CYS A 14 -1.51 11.97 -8.60
C CYS A 14 -2.97 11.88 -9.12
N LEU A 15 -3.17 11.26 -10.29
CA LEU A 15 -4.42 11.29 -11.07
C LEU A 15 -4.88 12.74 -11.34
N GLY A 16 -3.93 13.66 -11.57
CA GLY A 16 -4.20 15.09 -11.72
C GLY A 16 -4.64 15.84 -10.45
N CYS A 17 -4.34 15.32 -9.25
CA CYS A 17 -4.63 15.98 -7.95
C CYS A 17 -3.44 16.77 -7.37
N ASP A 18 -2.49 17.23 -8.20
CA ASP A 18 -1.14 17.70 -7.82
C ASP A 18 -1.05 19.01 -7.02
N TYR A 19 -2.17 19.64 -6.65
CA TYR A 19 -2.14 20.82 -5.79
C TYR A 19 -2.15 20.38 -4.31
N SER A 20 -0.95 20.33 -3.71
CA SER A 20 -0.71 20.27 -2.25
C SER A 20 -1.51 19.19 -1.49
N LEU A 21 -1.25 17.91 -1.79
CA LEU A 21 -1.75 16.76 -1.00
C LEU A 21 -3.28 16.72 -0.85
N ASN A 22 -4.03 16.94 -1.92
CA ASN A 22 -5.48 16.74 -1.89
C ASN A 22 -5.83 15.23 -1.92
N ILE A 23 -5.70 14.58 -0.77
CA ILE A 23 -5.97 13.14 -0.59
C ILE A 23 -7.43 12.80 -0.90
N PHE A 24 -8.36 13.72 -0.62
CA PHE A 24 -9.76 13.55 -0.98
C PHE A 24 -9.93 13.45 -2.50
N CYS A 25 -9.33 14.36 -3.27
CA CYS A 25 -9.35 14.31 -4.74
C CYS A 25 -8.80 12.98 -5.23
N PHE A 26 -7.64 12.56 -4.72
CA PHE A 26 -6.99 11.33 -5.14
C PHE A 26 -7.86 10.10 -4.87
N LEU A 27 -8.33 9.90 -3.63
CA LEU A 27 -9.16 8.76 -3.27
C LEU A 27 -10.50 8.78 -4.01
N ASN A 28 -11.07 9.95 -4.28
CA ASN A 28 -12.34 10.07 -4.99
C ASN A 28 -12.18 9.67 -6.46
N LYS A 29 -11.12 10.13 -7.12
CA LYS A 29 -10.78 9.72 -8.48
C LYS A 29 -10.47 8.23 -8.56
N LEU A 30 -9.63 7.73 -7.66
CA LEU A 30 -9.29 6.32 -7.59
C LEU A 30 -10.54 5.45 -7.42
N HIS A 31 -11.40 5.75 -6.45
CA HIS A 31 -12.66 5.03 -6.24
C HIS A 31 -13.54 5.03 -7.50
N ASN A 32 -13.66 6.17 -8.18
CA ASN A 32 -14.46 6.25 -9.40
C ASN A 32 -13.88 5.40 -10.52
N ILE A 33 -12.57 5.46 -10.75
CA ILE A 33 -11.88 4.66 -11.77
C ILE A 33 -12.00 3.16 -11.47
N LEU A 34 -11.81 2.75 -10.21
CA LEU A 34 -11.91 1.34 -9.81
C LEU A 34 -13.34 0.79 -9.96
N ASN A 35 -14.36 1.65 -9.94
CA ASN A 35 -15.76 1.28 -10.17
C ASN A 35 -16.21 1.40 -11.63
N THR A 36 -15.36 1.85 -12.57
CA THR A 36 -15.72 1.91 -13.99
C THR A 36 -15.36 0.61 -14.72
N THR A 37 -16.11 0.29 -15.77
CA THR A 37 -15.87 -0.89 -16.63
C THR A 37 -14.92 -0.61 -17.79
N GLN A 38 -14.48 0.63 -17.96
CA GLN A 38 -13.58 1.08 -19.04
C GLN A 38 -12.49 1.97 -18.45
N ILE A 39 -11.30 1.39 -18.30
CA ILE A 39 -10.11 2.13 -17.92
C ILE A 39 -9.42 2.58 -19.22
N SER A 40 -9.81 3.74 -19.72
CA SER A 40 -9.03 4.49 -20.69
C SER A 40 -8.00 5.32 -19.92
N ALA A 41 -6.95 4.66 -19.44
CA ALA A 41 -5.85 5.31 -18.73
C ALA A 41 -4.57 5.19 -19.57
N ASP A 42 -3.76 6.24 -19.57
CA ASP A 42 -2.41 6.15 -20.12
C ASP A 42 -1.54 5.20 -19.28
N PRO A 43 -0.32 4.82 -19.75
CA PRO A 43 0.53 3.89 -19.00
C PRO A 43 0.93 4.37 -17.60
N ALA A 44 1.10 5.69 -17.39
CA ALA A 44 1.50 6.25 -16.11
C ALA A 44 0.33 6.25 -15.12
N GLU A 45 -0.87 6.62 -15.57
CA GLU A 45 -2.10 6.50 -14.78
C GLU A 45 -2.40 5.04 -14.47
N THR A 46 -2.22 4.13 -15.43
CA THR A 46 -2.39 2.69 -15.23
C THR A 46 -1.45 2.17 -14.14
N ASP A 47 -0.20 2.62 -14.14
CA ASP A 47 0.77 2.24 -13.11
C ASP A 47 0.34 2.73 -11.72
N ILE A 48 -0.15 3.96 -11.61
CA ILE A 48 -0.70 4.49 -10.35
C ILE A 48 -1.93 3.68 -9.91
N ILE A 49 -2.90 3.47 -10.80
CA ILE A 49 -4.12 2.71 -10.48
C ILE A 49 -3.75 1.31 -9.98
N ARG A 50 -2.79 0.64 -10.63
CA ARG A 50 -2.32 -0.68 -10.20
C ARG A 50 -1.65 -0.66 -8.83
N HIS A 51 -0.83 0.36 -8.55
CA HIS A 51 -0.19 0.51 -7.24
C HIS A 51 -1.18 0.72 -6.10
N PHE A 52 -2.33 1.36 -6.36
CA PHE A 52 -3.30 1.72 -5.33
C PHE A 52 -4.60 0.89 -5.37
N ALA A 53 -4.79 -0.02 -6.33
CA ALA A 53 -5.93 -0.93 -6.32
C ALA A 53 -5.82 -1.94 -5.15
N PRO A 54 -6.96 -2.49 -4.67
CA PRO A 54 -6.95 -3.50 -3.62
C PRO A 54 -6.05 -4.69 -3.97
N ALA A 55 -5.28 -5.16 -3.00
CA ALA A 55 -4.36 -6.28 -3.21
C ALA A 55 -5.11 -7.57 -3.59
N SER A 56 -6.33 -7.74 -3.05
CA SER A 56 -7.21 -8.87 -3.37
C SER A 56 -7.69 -8.92 -4.83
N TRP A 57 -7.50 -7.85 -5.62
CA TRP A 57 -7.94 -7.82 -7.02
C TRP A 57 -6.93 -8.44 -7.99
N PHE A 58 -5.68 -8.63 -7.55
CA PHE A 58 -4.62 -9.14 -8.40
C PHE A 58 -4.52 -10.66 -8.33
N CYS A 59 -3.97 -11.29 -9.38
CA CYS A 59 -3.53 -12.69 -9.36
C CYS A 59 -4.56 -13.74 -8.92
N ASN A 60 -5.86 -13.49 -9.07
CA ASN A 60 -6.92 -14.35 -8.50
C ASN A 60 -6.69 -14.65 -7.01
N PHE A 61 -6.23 -13.63 -6.28
CA PHE A 61 -5.79 -13.75 -4.90
C PHE A 61 -6.82 -14.43 -3.97
N PRO A 62 -8.14 -14.22 -4.08
CA PRO A 62 -9.11 -14.91 -3.23
C PRO A 62 -9.12 -16.43 -3.40
N GLN A 63 -8.88 -16.92 -4.62
CA GLN A 63 -8.87 -18.34 -4.98
C GLN A 63 -7.53 -18.99 -4.64
N ASP A 64 -6.47 -18.19 -4.70
CA ASP A 64 -5.09 -18.63 -4.51
C ASP A 64 -4.50 -18.24 -3.15
N LEU A 65 -5.32 -17.73 -2.22
CA LEU A 65 -4.88 -17.21 -0.92
C LEU A 65 -3.96 -18.19 -0.18
N THR A 66 -4.27 -19.49 -0.23
CA THR A 66 -3.49 -20.54 0.44
C THR A 66 -2.09 -20.75 -0.15
N LYS A 67 -1.82 -20.18 -1.34
CA LYS A 67 -0.50 -20.22 -2.00
C LYS A 67 0.39 -19.05 -1.58
N TYR A 68 -0.15 -18.07 -0.86
CA TYR A 68 0.59 -16.90 -0.40
C TYR A 68 1.01 -17.04 1.06
N TYR A 69 2.19 -16.53 1.35
CA TYR A 69 2.59 -16.20 2.72
C TYR A 69 2.34 -14.71 2.93
N VAL A 70 1.37 -14.38 3.79
CA VAL A 70 0.98 -13.00 4.06
C VAL A 70 1.89 -12.42 5.14
N VAL A 71 2.64 -11.38 4.78
CA VAL A 71 3.48 -10.62 5.71
C VAL A 71 2.75 -9.34 6.09
N MET A 72 2.41 -9.19 7.37
CA MET A 72 1.72 -8.01 7.86
C MET A 72 2.73 -6.98 8.36
N TYR A 73 2.72 -5.79 7.76
CA TYR A 73 3.57 -4.68 8.18
C TYR A 73 2.77 -3.63 8.96
N TYR A 74 3.35 -3.18 10.07
CA TYR A 74 2.87 -2.04 10.84
C TYR A 74 4.00 -1.02 10.94
N HIS A 75 3.67 0.27 10.76
CA HIS A 75 4.66 1.33 10.91
C HIS A 75 5.29 1.31 12.31
N GLY A 76 6.62 1.34 12.40
CA GLY A 76 7.35 1.27 13.66
C GLY A 76 7.50 -0.16 14.21
N ALA A 77 7.07 -1.18 13.46
CA ALA A 77 7.20 -2.59 13.82
C ALA A 77 8.19 -3.33 12.90
N GLU A 78 9.29 -2.68 12.53
CA GLU A 78 10.29 -3.22 11.61
C GLU A 78 10.87 -4.56 12.10
N ALA A 79 11.10 -4.71 13.41
CA ALA A 79 11.55 -5.99 13.98
C ALA A 79 10.52 -7.12 13.78
N LEU A 80 9.22 -6.83 13.88
CA LEU A 80 8.16 -7.82 13.63
C LEU A 80 8.08 -8.19 12.15
N LEU A 81 8.28 -7.21 11.25
CA LEU A 81 8.40 -7.47 9.82
C LEU A 81 9.61 -8.36 9.52
N SER A 82 10.78 -8.03 10.06
CA SER A 82 12.00 -8.82 9.88
C SER A 82 11.84 -10.24 10.38
N GLN A 83 11.18 -10.43 11.53
CA GLN A 83 10.94 -11.77 12.08
C GLN A 83 10.01 -12.60 11.17
N GLN A 84 8.89 -12.03 10.73
CA GLN A 84 7.96 -12.73 9.81
C GLN A 84 8.66 -13.19 8.51
N LEU A 85 9.59 -12.37 8.00
CA LEU A 85 10.38 -12.69 6.81
C LEU A 85 11.46 -13.72 7.11
N ASP A 86 12.15 -13.64 8.26
CA ASP A 86 13.12 -14.65 8.68
C ASP A 86 12.46 -16.03 8.79
N ASP A 87 11.30 -16.13 9.45
CA ASP A 87 10.54 -17.38 9.61
C ASP A 87 10.17 -17.99 8.25
N TYR A 88 9.70 -17.16 7.31
CA TYR A 88 9.38 -17.57 5.96
C TYR A 88 10.60 -18.07 5.19
N PHE A 89 11.69 -17.29 5.19
CA PHE A 89 12.89 -17.62 4.45
C PHE A 89 13.63 -18.82 5.05
N ALA A 90 13.57 -19.00 6.37
CA ALA A 90 14.09 -20.19 7.05
C ALA A 90 13.33 -21.44 6.57
N THR A 91 12.00 -21.38 6.51
CA THR A 91 11.14 -22.45 5.99
C THR A 91 11.44 -22.75 4.51
N ALA A 92 11.78 -21.71 3.73
CA ALA A 92 12.18 -21.83 2.33
C ALA A 92 13.63 -22.32 2.13
N GLY A 93 14.38 -22.60 3.21
CA GLY A 93 15.76 -23.11 3.13
C GLY A 93 16.81 -22.06 2.78
N VAL A 94 16.52 -20.78 2.93
CA VAL A 94 17.49 -19.69 2.75
C VAL A 94 18.53 -19.74 3.87
N GLY A 95 19.82 -19.67 3.55
CA GLY A 95 20.92 -19.71 4.53
C GLY A 95 20.87 -18.55 5.55
N GLN A 96 21.32 -18.83 6.78
CA GLN A 96 21.27 -17.89 7.92
C GLN A 96 21.94 -16.54 7.58
N ASP A 97 23.08 -16.57 6.91
CA ASP A 97 23.84 -15.39 6.50
C ASP A 97 23.02 -14.39 5.67
N LYS A 98 22.19 -14.90 4.74
CA LYS A 98 21.32 -14.06 3.92
C LYS A 98 20.15 -13.52 4.71
N ARG A 99 19.58 -14.32 5.61
CA ARG A 99 18.45 -13.90 6.42
C ARG A 99 18.87 -12.85 7.45
N ASP A 100 20.03 -13.02 8.07
CA ASP A 100 20.64 -12.03 8.97
C ASP A 100 20.88 -10.70 8.23
N HIS A 101 21.35 -10.75 6.99
CA HIS A 101 21.53 -9.56 6.16
C HIS A 101 20.19 -8.83 5.89
N ILE A 102 19.14 -9.57 5.51
CA ILE A 102 17.81 -9.01 5.29
C ILE A 102 17.25 -8.39 6.57
N TYR A 103 17.35 -9.12 7.68
CA TYR A 103 16.91 -8.67 9.01
C TYR A 103 17.56 -7.34 9.35
N ALA A 104 18.90 -7.29 9.27
CA ALA A 104 19.67 -6.09 9.58
C ALA A 104 19.23 -4.91 8.71
N LYS A 105 19.08 -5.11 7.40
CA LYS A 105 18.70 -4.03 6.47
C LYS A 105 17.32 -3.45 6.73
N ILE A 106 16.35 -4.28 7.09
CA ILE A 106 14.99 -3.81 7.41
C ILE A 106 14.99 -3.04 8.74
N THR A 107 15.76 -3.49 9.74
CA THR A 107 15.82 -2.81 11.05
C THR A 107 16.69 -1.55 11.06
N GLU A 108 17.71 -1.47 10.19
CA GLU A 108 18.64 -0.34 10.09
C GLU A 108 17.98 0.86 9.39
N VAL A 109 17.12 0.59 8.41
CA VAL A 109 16.46 1.64 7.62
C VAL A 109 15.05 1.83 8.17
N ASN A 110 14.73 3.04 8.64
CA ASN A 110 13.33 3.41 8.82
C ASN A 110 12.70 3.62 7.44
N VAL A 111 12.30 2.51 6.80
CA VAL A 111 11.87 2.44 5.39
C VAL A 111 10.66 3.34 5.12
N THR A 112 9.97 3.80 6.17
CA THR A 112 8.71 4.54 6.07
C THR A 112 8.71 5.89 6.81
N SER A 113 9.83 6.35 7.37
CA SER A 113 9.87 7.69 7.98
C SER A 113 9.99 8.78 6.93
N SER A 114 8.85 9.26 6.44
CA SER A 114 8.77 10.55 5.77
C SER A 114 7.76 11.46 6.46
N GLU A 115 8.10 12.74 6.60
CA GLU A 115 7.18 13.76 7.14
C GLU A 115 5.87 13.82 6.34
N MET A 116 5.95 13.56 5.03
CA MET A 116 4.80 13.48 4.14
C MET A 116 3.88 12.32 4.51
N ARG A 117 4.42 11.13 4.81
CA ARG A 117 3.62 9.98 5.28
C ARG A 117 2.87 10.33 6.57
N ALA A 118 3.57 10.90 7.55
CA ALA A 118 2.97 11.31 8.81
C ALA A 118 1.84 12.34 8.60
N THR A 119 2.04 13.30 7.69
CA THR A 119 1.03 14.30 7.34
C THR A 119 -0.22 13.66 6.72
N VAL A 120 -0.04 12.77 5.74
CA VAL A 120 -1.16 12.07 5.08
C VAL A 120 -1.89 11.15 6.04
N GLU A 121 -1.15 10.40 6.86
CA GLU A 121 -1.72 9.53 7.88
C GLU A 121 -2.58 10.32 8.87
N GLN A 122 -2.10 11.47 9.33
CA GLN A 122 -2.86 12.35 10.20
C GLN A 122 -4.14 12.86 9.52
N GLN A 123 -4.07 13.31 8.27
CA GLN A 123 -5.26 13.76 7.51
C GLN A 123 -6.33 12.67 7.40
N VAL A 124 -5.91 11.44 7.12
CA VAL A 124 -6.82 10.28 7.02
C VAL A 124 -7.44 9.98 8.39
N ARG A 125 -6.64 9.94 9.46
CA ARG A 125 -7.09 9.59 10.82
C ARG A 125 -8.12 10.57 11.38
N ILE A 126 -7.98 11.87 11.11
CA ILE A 126 -8.91 12.90 11.62
C ILE A 126 -10.16 13.08 10.74
N SER A 127 -10.12 12.61 9.50
CA SER A 127 -11.20 12.80 8.54
C SER A 127 -12.04 11.53 8.41
N GLU A 128 -13.22 11.54 9.01
CA GLU A 128 -14.21 10.47 8.87
C GLU A 128 -14.53 10.20 7.39
N ARG A 129 -14.62 11.26 6.58
CA ARG A 129 -14.86 11.15 5.13
C ARG A 129 -13.76 10.36 4.43
N LEU A 130 -12.49 10.66 4.69
CA LEU A 130 -11.36 9.96 4.08
C LEU A 130 -11.29 8.50 4.57
N SER A 131 -11.50 8.28 5.87
CA SER A 131 -11.54 6.95 6.46
C SER A 131 -12.63 6.07 5.83
N LYS A 132 -13.85 6.61 5.63
CA LYS A 132 -14.94 5.92 4.95
C LYS A 132 -14.61 5.59 3.49
N MET A 133 -13.91 6.47 2.78
CA MET A 133 -13.48 6.21 1.41
C MET A 133 -12.45 5.09 1.31
N LEU A 134 -11.45 5.09 2.20
CA LEU A 134 -10.47 3.99 2.24
C LEU A 134 -11.16 2.65 2.49
N VAL A 135 -12.12 2.60 3.40
CA VAL A 135 -12.86 1.35 3.63
C VAL A 135 -13.69 0.97 2.42
N ARG A 136 -14.34 1.92 1.73
CA ARG A 136 -15.07 1.59 0.49
C ARG A 136 -14.16 1.00 -0.59
N ILE A 137 -12.95 1.53 -0.74
CA ILE A 137 -11.98 1.03 -1.72
C ILE A 137 -11.44 -0.34 -1.30
N TYR A 138 -11.03 -0.51 -0.03
CA TYR A 138 -10.27 -1.67 0.44
C TYR A 138 -11.07 -2.65 1.31
N TYR A 139 -12.42 -2.59 1.33
CA TYR A 139 -13.25 -3.38 2.25
C TYR A 139 -12.90 -4.88 2.22
N TYR A 140 -12.74 -5.45 1.04
CA TYR A 140 -12.39 -6.86 0.89
C TYR A 140 -11.01 -7.18 1.44
N ASP A 141 -10.03 -6.28 1.30
CA ASP A 141 -8.70 -6.46 1.89
C ASP A 141 -8.79 -6.44 3.43
N TYR A 142 -9.60 -5.55 4.02
CA TYR A 142 -9.83 -5.55 5.48
C TYR A 142 -10.36 -6.90 5.97
N VAL A 143 -11.36 -7.44 5.29
CA VAL A 143 -11.98 -8.72 5.65
C VAL A 143 -11.01 -9.88 5.42
N LEU A 144 -10.37 -9.93 4.25
CA LEU A 144 -9.51 -11.04 3.84
C LEU A 144 -8.26 -11.17 4.72
N PHE A 145 -7.66 -10.05 5.11
CA PHE A 145 -6.43 -10.02 5.92
C PHE A 145 -6.70 -9.84 7.42
N GLY A 146 -7.97 -9.78 7.84
CA GLY A 146 -8.33 -9.67 9.26
C GLY A 146 -7.96 -8.32 9.91
N PHE A 147 -7.90 -7.24 9.13
CA PHE A 147 -7.68 -5.91 9.68
C PHE A 147 -8.94 -5.37 10.37
N ASN A 148 -8.76 -4.68 11.50
CA ASN A 148 -9.85 -3.99 12.16
C ASN A 148 -10.36 -2.83 11.31
N LEU A 149 -11.67 -2.76 11.09
CA LEU A 149 -12.30 -1.59 10.50
C LEU A 149 -12.15 -0.37 11.43
N PRO A 150 -11.95 0.84 10.89
CA PRO A 150 -11.94 2.07 11.67
C PRO A 150 -13.24 2.21 12.49
N ARG A 151 -13.13 2.62 13.77
CA ARG A 151 -14.25 2.69 14.74
C ARG A 151 -15.35 3.73 14.43
N PHE A 152 -15.27 4.42 13.30
CA PHE A 152 -16.19 5.48 12.89
C PHE A 152 -17.31 4.97 11.95
N MET A 153 -17.48 3.65 11.88
CA MET A 153 -18.57 2.96 11.20
C MET A 153 -19.66 2.53 12.17
#